data_AF-G0URD2-F1
#
_entry.id   AF-G0URD2-F1
#
_cell.length_a   1.000
_cell.length_b   1.000
_cell.length_c   1.000
_cell.angle_alpha   90.00
_cell.angle_beta   90.00
_cell.angle_gamma   90.00
#
_symmetry.space_group_name_H-M   'P 1'
#
loop_
_entity.id
_entity.type
_entity.pdbx_description
1 polymer ?
#
loop_
_entity_poly.entity_id
_entity_poly.type
_entity_poly.pdbx_seq_one_letter_code
_entity_poly.pdbx_strand_id
1 'polypeptide(L)'
;MEAEGRCSSSSPCDTVITAAEELEAHVKDCYSLMPGIDLPAAVNSIRATSPSGRSAVATVPWYGDATEAVLAAGPTGLARYEVEVCLNFPEGFTCEGQTYESLFQLLRARGCRAVLCA
;
A
#
# COMPACT_ATOMS: atom_id res chain seq x y z
N MET A 1 51.94 17.59 20.15
CA MET A 1 50.74 18.31 20.60
C MET A 1 49.79 18.29 19.40
N GLU A 2 48.75 17.45 19.51
CA GLU A 2 47.41 17.57 18.87
C GLU A 2 47.41 17.55 17.32
N ALA A 3 47.08 16.44 16.63
CA ALA A 3 45.78 15.75 16.47
C ALA A 3 44.71 16.60 15.75
N GLU A 4 43.65 15.94 15.26
CA GLU A 4 42.51 16.46 14.47
C GLU A 4 42.80 16.41 12.96
N GLY A 5 42.36 15.41 12.20
CA GLY A 5 41.12 14.64 12.34
C GLY A 5 40.41 14.75 11.00
N ARG A 6 40.72 13.81 10.10
CA ARG A 6 40.12 13.68 8.78
C ARG A 6 38.60 13.59 8.97
N CYS A 7 37.85 14.63 8.58
CA CYS A 7 36.41 14.55 8.50
C CYS A 7 36.03 13.58 7.37
N SER A 8 36.01 12.28 7.69
CA SER A 8 35.17 11.34 6.99
C SER A 8 33.73 11.75 7.27
N SER A 9 33.13 12.48 6.33
CA SER A 9 31.69 12.72 6.28
C SER A 9 31.01 11.37 6.05
N SER A 10 30.80 10.60 7.13
CA SER A 10 29.90 9.46 7.10
C SER A 10 28.49 10.00 6.91
N SER A 11 28.01 10.01 5.66
CA SER A 11 26.60 10.21 5.38
C SER A 11 25.78 9.16 6.13
N PRO A 12 24.72 9.56 6.83
CA PRO A 12 23.94 8.64 7.66
C PRO A 12 23.19 7.66 6.73
N CYS A 13 23.51 6.37 6.90
CA CYS A 13 22.64 5.23 6.66
C CYS A 13 21.63 5.38 5.50
N ASP A 14 22.07 5.07 4.28
CA ASP A 14 21.18 4.77 3.15
C ASP A 14 20.47 3.44 3.51
N THR A 15 19.45 3.51 4.37
CA THR A 15 18.62 2.35 4.66
C THR A 15 17.86 2.07 3.37
N VAL A 16 18.33 1.09 2.60
CA VAL A 16 17.69 0.66 1.36
C VAL A 16 16.31 0.10 1.74
N ILE A 17 15.29 0.95 1.69
CA ILE A 17 13.89 0.55 1.89
C ILE A 17 13.51 -0.39 0.76
N THR A 18 13.00 -1.56 1.14
CA THR A 18 12.45 -2.51 0.16
C THR A 18 11.07 -2.06 -0.30
N ALA A 19 10.66 -2.49 -1.49
CA ALA A 19 9.30 -2.24 -1.98
C ALA A 19 8.23 -2.82 -1.04
N ALA A 20 8.55 -3.84 -0.25
CA ALA A 20 7.63 -4.39 0.75
C ALA A 20 7.43 -3.43 1.93
N GLU A 21 8.51 -2.85 2.45
CA GLU A 21 8.45 -1.84 3.52
C GLU A 21 7.74 -0.57 3.05
N GLU A 22 8.05 -0.10 1.84
CA GLU A 22 7.39 1.07 1.26
C GLU A 22 5.89 0.82 1.04
N LEU A 23 5.54 -0.36 0.49
CA LEU A 23 4.15 -0.74 0.30
C LEU A 23 3.38 -0.80 1.63
N GLU A 24 4.00 -1.31 2.69
CA GLU A 24 3.41 -1.32 4.04
C GLU A 24 3.12 0.11 4.55
N ALA A 25 4.07 1.03 4.40
CA ALA A 25 3.91 2.43 4.77
C ALA A 25 2.73 3.06 4.02
N HIS A 26 2.66 2.86 2.70
CA HIS A 26 1.56 3.38 1.90
C HIS A 26 0.21 2.78 2.27
N VAL A 27 0.13 1.48 2.62
CA VAL A 27 -1.11 0.85 3.09
C VAL A 27 -1.57 1.50 4.40
N LYS A 28 -0.64 1.75 5.35
CA LYS A 28 -0.93 2.42 6.62
C LYS A 28 -1.42 3.86 6.41
N ASP A 29 -0.81 4.59 5.50
CA ASP A 29 -1.25 5.94 5.12
C ASP A 29 -2.65 5.91 4.48
N CYS A 30 -2.89 4.97 3.56
CA CYS A 30 -4.21 4.81 2.94
C CYS A 30 -5.29 4.41 3.94
N TYR A 31 -4.97 3.55 4.91
CA TYR A 31 -5.90 3.19 5.99
C TYR A 31 -6.33 4.41 6.81
N SER A 32 -5.42 5.36 7.07
CA SER A 32 -5.73 6.61 7.78
C SER A 32 -6.74 7.48 7.03
N LEU A 33 -6.78 7.39 5.69
CA LEU A 33 -7.72 8.12 4.83
C LEU A 33 -8.97 7.30 4.46
N MET A 34 -8.85 5.97 4.49
CA MET A 34 -9.86 4.99 4.08
C MET A 34 -9.98 3.90 5.16
N PRO A 35 -10.62 4.20 6.31
CA PRO A 35 -10.72 3.27 7.44
C PRO A 35 -11.51 1.99 7.13
N GLY A 36 -12.19 1.91 5.97
CA GLY A 36 -12.80 0.67 5.48
C GLY A 36 -11.79 -0.40 5.08
N ILE A 37 -10.50 -0.07 4.92
CA ILE A 37 -9.44 -1.03 4.60
C ILE A 37 -9.20 -1.96 5.79
N ASP A 38 -9.13 -3.26 5.52
CA ASP A 38 -8.70 -4.29 6.48
C ASP A 38 -7.16 -4.26 6.58
N LEU A 39 -6.65 -3.30 7.35
CA LEU A 39 -5.22 -3.08 7.53
C LEU A 39 -4.43 -4.35 7.91
N PRO A 40 -4.83 -5.14 8.93
CA PRO A 40 -4.05 -6.31 9.31
C PRO A 40 -4.02 -7.36 8.19
N ALA A 41 -5.12 -7.56 7.45
CA ALA A 41 -5.12 -8.46 6.31
C ALA A 41 -4.24 -7.94 5.16
N ALA A 42 -4.29 -6.64 4.87
CA ALA A 42 -3.48 -6.02 3.84
C ALA A 42 -1.98 -6.16 4.13
N VAL A 43 -1.54 -5.81 5.34
CA VAL A 43 -0.12 -5.92 5.76
C VAL A 43 0.36 -7.36 5.74
N ASN A 44 -0.43 -8.31 6.27
CA ASN A 44 -0.06 -9.73 6.27
C ASN A 44 0.02 -10.34 4.86
N SER A 45 -0.60 -9.73 3.86
CA SER A 45 -0.56 -10.21 2.48
C SER A 45 0.66 -9.75 1.68
N ILE A 46 1.44 -8.79 2.23
CA ILE A 46 2.60 -8.21 1.55
C ILE A 46 3.64 -9.31 1.32
N ARG A 47 4.05 -9.48 0.06
CA ARG A 47 5.10 -10.40 -0.34
C ARG A 47 6.05 -9.73 -1.31
N ALA A 48 7.36 -9.84 -1.06
CA ALA A 48 8.37 -9.42 -2.01
C ALA A 48 8.34 -10.36 -3.24
N THR A 49 8.41 -9.79 -4.43
CA THR A 49 8.38 -10.54 -5.70
C THR A 49 9.71 -10.52 -6.43
N SER A 50 10.67 -9.70 -5.99
CA SER A 50 12.03 -9.69 -6.52
C SER A 50 13.07 -9.97 -5.44
N PRO A 51 14.13 -10.75 -5.75
CA PRO A 51 15.22 -11.02 -4.80
C PRO A 51 16.03 -9.77 -4.46
N SER A 52 15.98 -8.74 -5.29
CA SER A 52 16.59 -7.43 -5.04
C SER A 52 15.75 -6.53 -4.13
N GLY A 53 14.58 -6.99 -3.66
CA GLY A 53 13.69 -6.20 -2.80
C GLY A 53 13.05 -4.99 -3.50
N ARG A 54 13.10 -4.94 -4.83
CA ARG A 54 12.63 -3.81 -5.65
C ARG A 54 11.16 -3.90 -6.05
N SER A 55 10.53 -5.04 -5.76
CA SER A 55 9.17 -5.32 -6.15
C SER A 55 8.46 -6.05 -5.03
N ALA A 56 7.23 -5.65 -4.76
CA ALA A 56 6.35 -6.28 -3.80
C ALA A 56 4.91 -6.26 -4.32
N VAL A 57 4.11 -7.17 -3.80
CA VAL A 57 2.67 -7.24 -4.07
C VAL A 57 1.92 -7.42 -2.76
N ALA A 58 0.72 -6.86 -2.68
CA ALA A 58 -0.18 -7.01 -1.54
C ALA A 58 -1.62 -7.14 -2.04
N THR A 59 -2.44 -7.86 -1.30
CA THR A 59 -3.89 -7.88 -1.46
C THR A 59 -4.49 -6.95 -0.42
N VAL A 60 -5.09 -5.84 -0.86
CA VAL A 60 -5.70 -4.85 0.03
C VAL A 60 -7.20 -5.08 0.08
N PRO A 61 -7.76 -5.63 1.18
CA PRO A 61 -9.20 -5.78 1.33
C PRO A 61 -9.82 -4.52 1.93
N TRP A 62 -11.06 -4.23 1.60
CA TRP A 62 -11.85 -3.21 2.28
C TRP A 62 -13.33 -3.60 2.36
N TYR A 63 -14.02 -3.04 3.34
CA TYR A 63 -15.46 -3.15 3.48
C TYR A 63 -16.12 -1.87 2.97
N GLY A 64 -17.11 -2.01 2.10
CA GLY A 64 -17.91 -0.91 1.59
C GLY A 64 -19.40 -1.22 1.65
N ASP A 65 -20.23 -0.22 1.38
CA ASP A 65 -21.66 -0.42 1.21
C ASP A 65 -21.90 -1.54 0.20
N ALA A 66 -22.76 -2.48 0.57
CA ALA A 66 -23.19 -3.51 -0.35
C ALA A 66 -23.93 -2.83 -1.51
N THR A 67 -23.38 -2.94 -2.72
CA THR A 67 -24.12 -2.57 -3.93
C THR A 67 -25.34 -3.47 -4.06
N GLU A 68 -26.36 -3.07 -4.82
CA GLU A 68 -27.58 -3.88 -5.03
C GLU A 68 -27.26 -5.32 -5.48
N ALA A 69 -26.15 -5.52 -6.20
CA ALA A 69 -25.65 -6.83 -6.61
C ALA A 69 -25.17 -7.72 -5.44
N VAL A 70 -24.64 -7.14 -4.36
CA VAL A 70 -24.14 -7.89 -3.19
C VAL A 70 -25.26 -8.16 -2.18
N LEU A 71 -26.23 -7.26 -2.06
CA LEU A 71 -27.43 -7.47 -1.24
C LEU A 71 -28.27 -8.68 -1.70
N ALA A 72 -28.18 -9.03 -2.98
CA ALA A 72 -28.80 -10.24 -3.53
C ALA A 72 -28.17 -11.56 -3.00
N ALA A 73 -26.96 -11.51 -2.43
CA ALA A 73 -26.20 -12.68 -2.00
C ALA A 73 -26.23 -12.93 -0.47
N GLY A 74 -26.78 -12.03 0.35
CA GLY A 74 -26.93 -12.26 1.80
C GLY A 74 -27.13 -10.99 2.65
N PRO A 75 -27.58 -11.13 3.91
CA PRO A 75 -28.11 -10.03 4.72
C PRO A 75 -27.06 -9.20 5.50
N THR A 76 -25.77 -9.35 5.21
CA THR A 76 -24.74 -8.53 5.85
C THR A 76 -24.56 -7.24 5.06
N GLY A 77 -25.04 -6.12 5.63
CA GLY A 77 -25.04 -4.79 5.02
C GLY A 77 -23.68 -4.17 4.65
N LEU A 78 -22.59 -4.96 4.63
CA LEU A 78 -21.28 -4.56 4.12
C LEU A 78 -20.73 -5.64 3.19
N ALA A 79 -20.30 -5.22 2.01
CA ALA A 79 -19.61 -6.07 1.05
C ALA A 79 -18.10 -6.00 1.29
N ARG A 80 -17.42 -7.15 1.27
CA ARG A 80 -15.95 -7.22 1.27
C ARG A 80 -15.46 -7.19 -0.16
N TYR A 81 -14.59 -6.23 -0.46
CA TYR A 81 -13.88 -6.09 -1.73
C TYR A 81 -12.39 -6.28 -1.49
N GLU A 82 -11.65 -6.64 -2.52
CA GLU A 82 -10.20 -6.75 -2.47
C GLU A 82 -9.57 -6.39 -3.81
N VAL A 83 -8.32 -5.93 -3.75
CA VAL A 83 -7.51 -5.68 -4.95
C VAL A 83 -6.07 -6.10 -4.71
N GLU A 84 -5.48 -6.75 -5.71
CA GLU A 84 -4.04 -6.99 -5.74
C GLU A 84 -3.31 -5.75 -6.27
N VAL A 85 -2.38 -5.23 -5.48
CA VAL A 85 -1.55 -4.07 -5.79
C VAL A 85 -0.10 -4.49 -5.86
N CYS A 86 0.60 -4.06 -6.90
CA CYS A 86 2.03 -4.26 -7.06
C CYS A 86 2.74 -2.92 -6.88
N LEU A 87 3.86 -2.91 -6.17
CA LEU A 87 4.79 -1.79 -6.14
C LEU A 87 6.10 -2.27 -6.76
N ASN A 88 6.57 -1.59 -7.81
CA ASN A 88 7.82 -1.89 -8.48
C ASN A 88 8.67 -0.62 -8.54
N PHE A 89 9.94 -0.71 -8.15
CA PHE A 89 10.89 0.39 -8.34
C PHE A 89 11.60 0.26 -9.69
N PRO A 90 11.65 1.33 -10.51
CA PRO A 90 11.12 2.68 -10.28
C PRO A 90 9.70 2.94 -10.84
N GLU A 91 9.01 1.91 -11.33
CA GLU A 91 7.75 2.04 -12.08
C GLU A 91 6.55 2.58 -11.27
N GLY A 92 6.52 2.39 -9.95
CA GLY A 92 5.43 2.82 -9.06
C GLY A 92 4.38 1.73 -8.81
N PHE A 93 3.15 2.16 -8.51
CA PHE A 93 2.03 1.28 -8.19
C PHE A 93 1.36 0.75 -9.44
N THR A 94 1.12 -0.55 -9.53
CA THR A 94 0.40 -1.17 -10.64
C THR A 94 -0.69 -2.13 -10.20
N CYS A 95 -1.73 -2.24 -11.02
CA CYS A 95 -2.82 -3.20 -10.84
C CYS A 95 -3.46 -3.49 -12.20
N GLU A 96 -3.59 -4.77 -12.57
CA GLU A 96 -4.16 -5.23 -13.86
C GLU A 96 -3.55 -4.52 -15.09
N GLY A 97 -2.24 -4.28 -15.06
CA GLY A 97 -1.52 -3.63 -16.17
C GLY A 97 -1.69 -2.11 -16.26
N GLN A 98 -2.39 -1.48 -15.31
CA GLN A 98 -2.44 -0.02 -15.18
C GLN A 98 -1.45 0.46 -14.12
N THR A 99 -0.80 1.59 -14.37
CA THR A 99 0.10 2.27 -13.43
C THR A 99 -0.60 3.45 -12.78
N TYR A 100 -0.37 3.64 -11.49
CA TYR A 100 -0.97 4.66 -10.65
C TYR A 100 0.13 5.46 -9.97
N GLU A 101 -0.09 6.76 -9.82
CA GLU A 101 0.85 7.66 -9.15
C GLU A 101 0.97 7.37 -7.65
N SER A 102 -0.06 6.76 -7.04
CA SER A 102 -0.08 6.40 -5.63
C SER A 102 -1.05 5.24 -5.36
N LEU A 103 -0.81 4.52 -4.26
CA LEU A 103 -1.75 3.51 -3.77
C LEU A 103 -3.16 4.10 -3.53
N PHE A 104 -3.24 5.34 -3.07
CA PHE A 104 -4.50 6.03 -2.85
C PHE A 104 -5.33 6.16 -4.14
N GLN A 105 -4.71 6.59 -5.25
CA GLN A 105 -5.40 6.68 -6.54
C GLN A 105 -5.86 5.30 -7.02
N LEU A 106 -5.00 4.27 -6.87
CA LEU A 106 -5.33 2.90 -7.21
C LEU A 106 -6.58 2.44 -6.44
N LEU A 107 -6.57 2.56 -5.12
CA LEU A 107 -7.68 2.14 -4.27
C LEU A 107 -8.98 2.89 -4.62
N ARG A 108 -8.90 4.20 -4.90
CA ARG A 108 -10.07 4.99 -5.36
C ARG A 108 -10.60 4.53 -6.71
N ALA A 109 -9.72 4.25 -7.68
CA ALA A 109 -10.12 3.75 -9.00
C ALA A 109 -10.84 2.39 -8.90
N ARG A 110 -10.56 1.64 -7.83
CA ARG A 110 -11.18 0.34 -7.52
C ARG A 110 -12.41 0.44 -6.63
N GLY A 111 -12.81 1.64 -6.25
CA GLY A 111 -14.03 1.88 -5.47
C GLY A 111 -13.83 1.84 -3.95
N CYS A 112 -12.59 1.82 -3.46
CA CYS A 112 -12.33 2.09 -2.05
C CYS A 112 -12.60 3.58 -1.79
N ARG A 113 -13.56 3.86 -0.90
CA ARG A 113 -14.01 5.23 -0.63
C ARG A 113 -13.21 5.80 0.54
N ALA A 114 -12.57 6.94 0.30
CA ALA A 114 -12.04 7.74 1.40
C ALA A 114 -13.19 8.34 2.20
N VAL A 115 -12.97 8.50 3.50
CA VAL A 115 -13.85 9.34 4.32
C VAL A 115 -13.53 10.77 3.92
N LEU A 116 -14.30 11.32 2.98
CA LEU A 116 -14.28 12.75 2.74
C LEU A 116 -14.89 13.39 3.98
N CYS A 117 -14.07 14.07 4.80
CA CYS A 117 -14.60 15.00 5.78
C CYS A 117 -15.48 16.01 5.02
N ALA A 118 -16.78 15.96 5.27
CA ALA A 118 -17.73 16.98 4.87
C ALA A 118 -17.61 18.21 5.76
#